data_AF-A0A1R2CET2-F1
#
_entry.id   AF-A0A1R2CET2-F1
#
_cell.length_a   1.000
_cell.length_b   1.000
_cell.length_c   1.000
_cell.angle_alpha   90.00
_cell.angle_beta   90.00
_cell.angle_gamma   90.00
#
_symmetry.space_group_name_H-M   'P 1'
#
loop_
_entity.id
_entity.type
_entity.pdbx_description
1 polymer ?
#
loop_
_entity_poly.entity_id
_entity_poly.type
_entity_poly.pdbx_seq_one_letter_code
_entity_poly.pdbx_strand_id
1 'polypeptide(L)'
;MSKTIHAFYLEKNQDTCDIGKKWLSMTVLPDNSEHYYYNLLKASFEKEFLMNSNKQIDLDIPRTFSECSYFSKGKGNIILQRVLYALTRYNPALGYVQGMNYIAACLLYHCKESDAFWLLLRLFYDYNLVQNYLPRLPGLEKHSHVLEYLLIEHLPDLFEHFNRNGIIVQMFATEWCLTLFTSLLSLENSSFFLTKFFEFGWVFFYKFVIEVLDRLKDKILLIDNTMEILDILKPIRATSTKAANEFLKNLEMYEKLTWKKVVKIACLRKINEEVVNYLCENFEAFTQLEHESKDHCNDMYIMP
;
A
#
# COMPACT_ATOMS: atom_id res chain seq x y z
N MET A 1 -27.55 -13.69 2.99
CA MET A 1 -26.57 -13.50 1.89
C MET A 1 -27.31 -13.55 0.57
N SER A 2 -27.47 -12.40 -0.08
CA SER A 2 -28.32 -12.27 -1.28
C SER A 2 -27.66 -12.89 -2.51
N LYS A 3 -28.46 -13.65 -3.28
CA LYS A 3 -28.10 -14.30 -4.56
C LYS A 3 -27.53 -13.33 -5.61
N THR A 4 -27.72 -12.03 -5.43
CA THR A 4 -27.19 -10.96 -6.31
C THR A 4 -25.66 -10.83 -6.26
N ILE A 5 -25.02 -11.16 -5.14
CA ILE A 5 -23.56 -11.05 -5.00
C ILE A 5 -22.83 -12.18 -5.75
N HIS A 6 -23.46 -13.36 -5.90
CA HIS A 6 -22.81 -14.52 -6.50
C HIS A 6 -22.77 -14.47 -8.04
N ALA A 7 -23.75 -13.82 -8.68
CA ALA A 7 -23.78 -13.64 -10.13
C ALA A 7 -22.74 -12.61 -10.64
N PHE A 8 -22.27 -11.70 -9.78
CA PHE A 8 -21.30 -10.66 -10.13
C PHE A 8 -19.86 -11.17 -10.30
N TYR A 9 -19.56 -12.40 -9.86
CA TYR A 9 -18.17 -12.89 -9.77
C TYR A 9 -17.69 -13.72 -10.96
N LEU A 10 -18.55 -14.04 -11.93
CA LEU A 10 -18.18 -14.89 -13.08
C LEU A 10 -17.79 -14.11 -14.35
N GLU A 11 -18.05 -12.79 -14.40
CA GLU A 11 -17.75 -11.91 -15.57
C GLU A 11 -16.78 -10.76 -15.25
N LYS A 12 -16.00 -10.83 -14.16
CA LYS A 12 -15.14 -9.70 -13.78
C LYS A 12 -13.98 -9.49 -14.77
N ASN A 13 -13.88 -8.24 -15.22
CA ASN A 13 -12.80 -7.59 -15.99
C ASN A 13 -12.92 -7.52 -17.52
N GLN A 14 -14.10 -7.13 -18.02
CA GLN A 14 -14.12 -6.21 -19.17
C GLN A 14 -14.13 -4.74 -18.72
N ASP A 15 -14.86 -4.41 -17.65
CA ASP A 15 -15.04 -3.03 -17.18
C ASP A 15 -14.59 -2.79 -15.72
N THR A 16 -14.16 -1.56 -15.45
CA THR A 16 -13.82 -1.05 -14.11
C THR A 16 -15.09 -0.76 -13.31
N CYS A 17 -15.16 -1.23 -12.05
CA CYS A 17 -16.32 -1.00 -11.18
C CYS A 17 -16.25 0.37 -10.49
N ASP A 18 -17.28 0.75 -9.73
CA ASP A 18 -17.39 2.09 -9.14
C ASP A 18 -16.24 2.44 -8.17
N ILE A 19 -15.73 1.44 -7.43
CA ILE A 19 -14.55 1.61 -6.57
C ILE A 19 -13.32 1.95 -7.43
N GLY A 20 -13.08 1.20 -8.50
CA GLY A 20 -11.97 1.46 -9.41
C GLY A 20 -12.11 2.81 -10.11
N LYS A 21 -13.32 3.18 -10.55
CA LYS A 21 -13.62 4.49 -11.14
C LYS A 21 -13.34 5.63 -10.17
N LYS A 22 -13.64 5.46 -8.88
CA LYS A 22 -13.31 6.43 -7.84
C LYS A 22 -11.79 6.61 -7.67
N TRP A 23 -11.02 5.53 -7.72
CA TRP A 23 -9.56 5.65 -7.68
C TRP A 23 -9.01 6.33 -8.94
N LEU A 24 -9.55 5.98 -10.11
CA LEU A 24 -9.18 6.60 -11.39
C LEU A 24 -9.55 8.08 -11.44
N SER A 25 -10.66 8.52 -10.83
CA SER A 25 -11.02 9.94 -10.81
C SER A 25 -10.04 10.79 -9.99
N MET A 26 -9.24 10.17 -9.13
CA MET A 26 -8.13 10.84 -8.44
C MET A 26 -6.86 10.85 -9.28
N THR A 27 -6.80 10.08 -10.36
CA THR A 27 -5.63 9.87 -11.22
C THR A 27 -5.74 10.65 -12.53
N VAL A 28 -4.65 11.28 -12.95
CA VAL A 28 -4.57 11.84 -14.31
C VAL A 28 -3.97 10.77 -15.23
N LEU A 29 -4.79 10.21 -16.10
CA LEU A 29 -4.34 9.24 -17.09
C LEU A 29 -3.79 9.98 -18.33
N PRO A 30 -2.68 9.49 -18.93
CA PRO A 30 -2.21 10.06 -20.18
C PRO A 30 -3.17 9.74 -21.33
N ASP A 31 -3.11 10.57 -22.38
CA ASP A 31 -3.81 10.27 -23.63
C ASP A 31 -3.36 8.91 -24.18
N ASN A 32 -4.31 8.14 -24.70
CA ASN A 32 -4.06 6.79 -25.21
C ASN A 32 -3.43 5.83 -24.17
N SER A 33 -3.68 6.05 -22.87
CA SER A 33 -3.20 5.24 -21.74
C SER A 33 -3.35 3.73 -21.95
N GLU A 34 -4.48 3.30 -22.50
CA GLU A 34 -4.76 1.89 -22.81
C GLU A 34 -3.87 1.35 -23.94
N HIS A 35 -3.68 2.12 -25.01
CA HIS A 35 -2.81 1.74 -26.12
C HIS A 35 -1.35 1.63 -25.67
N TYR A 36 -0.89 2.58 -24.84
CA TYR A 36 0.45 2.56 -24.27
C TYR A 36 0.70 1.30 -23.43
N TYR A 37 -0.25 0.94 -22.56
CA TYR A 37 -0.19 -0.29 -21.78
C TYR A 37 -0.03 -1.54 -22.67
N TYR A 38 -0.86 -1.69 -23.71
CA TYR A 38 -0.76 -2.84 -24.60
C TYR A 38 0.52 -2.85 -25.45
N ASN A 39 1.11 -1.69 -25.74
CA ASN A 39 2.42 -1.61 -26.41
C ASN A 39 3.54 -2.11 -25.50
N LEU A 40 3.51 -1.81 -24.19
CA LEU A 40 4.45 -2.40 -23.23
C LEU A 40 4.39 -3.92 -23.26
N LEU A 41 3.19 -4.52 -23.36
CA LEU A 41 3.04 -5.97 -23.41
C LEU A 41 3.59 -6.61 -24.70
N LYS A 42 3.54 -5.89 -25.82
CA LYS A 42 4.02 -6.36 -27.13
C LYS A 42 5.54 -6.22 -27.29
N ALA A 43 6.17 -5.32 -26.54
CA ALA A 43 7.59 -5.08 -26.67
C ALA A 43 8.40 -6.31 -26.24
N SER A 44 9.17 -6.86 -27.18
CA SER A 44 10.14 -7.92 -26.92
C SER A 44 11.37 -7.33 -26.26
N PHE A 45 11.59 -7.62 -24.97
CA PHE A 45 12.82 -7.24 -24.28
C PHE A 45 13.53 -8.50 -23.76
N GLU A 46 14.53 -8.95 -24.51
CA GLU A 46 15.45 -10.01 -24.12
C GLU A 46 16.55 -9.45 -23.21
N LYS A 47 16.18 -8.97 -22.01
CA LYS A 47 17.15 -8.57 -20.99
C LYS A 47 17.11 -9.55 -19.82
N GLU A 48 18.27 -10.09 -19.44
CA GLU A 48 18.42 -11.09 -18.38
C GLU A 48 17.74 -10.67 -17.06
N PHE A 49 17.84 -9.39 -16.68
CA PHE A 49 17.19 -8.87 -15.47
C PHE A 49 15.65 -8.95 -15.50
N LEU A 50 15.02 -8.75 -16.67
CA LEU A 50 13.57 -8.94 -16.83
C LEU A 50 13.20 -10.42 -16.66
N MET A 51 14.09 -11.34 -17.06
CA MET A 51 13.86 -12.77 -16.91
C MET A 51 13.81 -13.19 -15.43
N ASN A 52 14.66 -12.59 -14.58
CA ASN A 52 14.62 -12.84 -13.14
C ASN A 52 13.34 -12.29 -12.50
N SER A 53 12.92 -11.07 -12.87
CA SER A 53 11.66 -10.49 -12.42
C SER A 53 10.46 -11.35 -12.84
N ASN A 54 10.42 -11.80 -14.10
CA ASN A 54 9.33 -12.63 -14.61
C ASN A 54 9.25 -13.98 -13.88
N LYS A 55 10.40 -14.64 -13.64
CA LYS A 55 10.44 -15.88 -12.86
C LYS A 55 9.86 -15.69 -11.46
N GLN A 56 10.23 -14.59 -10.78
CA GLN A 56 9.71 -14.33 -9.44
C GLN A 56 8.20 -14.01 -9.46
N ILE A 57 7.72 -13.27 -10.47
CA ILE A 57 6.29 -13.06 -10.69
C ILE A 57 5.59 -14.41 -10.84
N ASP A 58 6.11 -15.31 -11.68
CA ASP A 58 5.49 -16.61 -11.96
C ASP A 58 5.40 -17.50 -10.71
N LEU A 59 6.34 -17.36 -9.76
CA LEU A 59 6.30 -18.02 -8.45
C LEU A 59 5.28 -17.40 -7.49
N ASP A 60 5.02 -16.09 -7.59
CA ASP A 60 4.14 -15.36 -6.68
C ASP A 60 2.68 -15.42 -7.10
N ILE A 61 2.39 -15.49 -8.40
CA ILE A 61 1.02 -15.52 -8.93
C ILE A 61 0.17 -16.64 -8.30
N PRO A 62 0.59 -17.92 -8.23
CA PRO A 62 -0.25 -19.01 -7.73
C PRO A 62 -0.68 -18.86 -6.27
N ARG A 63 0.13 -18.17 -5.46
CA ARG A 63 -0.11 -17.95 -4.02
C ARG A 63 -0.79 -16.61 -3.71
N THR A 64 -1.08 -15.79 -4.72
CA THR A 64 -1.72 -14.48 -4.54
C THR A 64 -3.24 -14.63 -4.47
N PHE A 65 -3.84 -14.36 -3.29
CA PHE A 65 -5.30 -14.50 -3.06
C PHE A 65 -5.88 -15.82 -3.60
N SER A 66 -5.16 -16.92 -3.37
CA SER A 66 -5.48 -18.26 -3.89
C SER A 66 -6.86 -18.81 -3.45
N GLU A 67 -7.42 -18.26 -2.38
CA GLU A 67 -8.76 -18.53 -1.88
C GLU A 67 -9.87 -17.85 -2.71
N CYS A 68 -9.53 -16.81 -3.47
CA CYS A 68 -10.45 -16.12 -4.36
C CYS A 68 -10.61 -16.89 -5.68
N SER A 69 -11.86 -17.20 -6.07
CA SER A 69 -12.13 -17.93 -7.31
C SER A 69 -11.66 -17.20 -8.58
N TYR A 70 -11.67 -15.87 -8.56
CA TYR A 70 -11.23 -15.05 -9.69
C TYR A 70 -9.75 -15.27 -10.02
N PHE A 71 -8.89 -15.38 -9.00
CA PHE A 71 -7.47 -15.63 -9.14
C PHE A 71 -7.16 -17.13 -9.32
N SER A 72 -7.75 -17.99 -8.49
CA SER A 72 -7.43 -19.42 -8.48
C SER A 72 -7.99 -20.23 -9.66
N LYS A 73 -9.19 -19.89 -10.15
CA LYS A 73 -9.90 -20.64 -11.20
C LYS A 73 -10.25 -19.78 -12.42
N GLY A 74 -10.23 -18.47 -12.27
CA GLY A 74 -10.56 -17.51 -13.32
C GLY A 74 -9.34 -17.04 -14.12
N LYS A 75 -9.53 -15.97 -14.89
CA LYS A 75 -8.46 -15.32 -15.68
C LYS A 75 -7.58 -14.38 -14.84
N GLY A 76 -7.88 -14.18 -13.56
CA GLY A 76 -7.23 -13.19 -12.71
C GLY A 76 -5.72 -13.35 -12.65
N ASN A 77 -5.21 -14.57 -12.50
CA ASN A 77 -3.77 -14.85 -12.47
C ASN A 77 -3.05 -14.46 -13.77
N ILE A 78 -3.67 -14.74 -14.92
CA ILE A 78 -3.09 -14.42 -16.24
C ILE A 78 -3.05 -12.90 -16.42
N ILE A 79 -4.12 -12.20 -16.06
CA ILE A 79 -4.20 -10.74 -16.19
C ILE A 79 -3.25 -10.06 -15.18
N LEU A 80 -3.19 -10.55 -13.95
CA LEU A 80 -2.27 -10.06 -12.92
C LEU A 80 -0.81 -10.19 -13.35
N GLN A 81 -0.44 -11.34 -13.90
CA GLN A 81 0.91 -11.56 -14.45
C GLN A 81 1.22 -10.53 -15.52
N ARG A 82 0.29 -10.24 -16.44
CA ARG A 82 0.48 -9.24 -17.49
C ARG A 82 0.62 -7.83 -16.93
N VAL A 83 -0.17 -7.43 -15.95
CA VAL A 83 -0.02 -6.14 -15.25
C VAL A 83 1.37 -6.00 -14.63
N LEU A 84 1.85 -7.03 -13.94
CA LEU A 84 3.19 -7.03 -13.33
C LEU A 84 4.31 -7.04 -14.39
N TYR A 85 4.16 -7.78 -15.48
CA TYR A 85 5.11 -7.72 -16.60
C TYR A 85 5.13 -6.35 -17.27
N ALA A 86 4.00 -5.67 -17.37
CA ALA A 86 3.96 -4.31 -17.88
C ALA A 86 4.72 -3.35 -16.95
N LEU A 87 4.59 -3.51 -15.62
CA LEU A 87 5.35 -2.72 -14.64
C LEU A 87 6.87 -2.91 -14.80
N THR A 88 7.34 -4.16 -14.92
CA THR A 88 8.77 -4.44 -15.09
C THR A 88 9.30 -3.91 -16.41
N ARG A 89 8.48 -3.86 -17.46
CA ARG A 89 8.85 -3.24 -18.75
C ARG A 89 8.80 -1.72 -18.72
N TYR A 90 7.88 -1.14 -17.96
CA TYR A 90 7.78 0.30 -17.75
C TYR A 90 9.01 0.84 -17.00
N ASN A 91 9.43 0.14 -15.94
CA ASN A 91 10.65 0.46 -15.20
C ASN A 91 11.55 -0.77 -15.02
N PRO A 92 12.38 -1.11 -16.04
CA PRO A 92 13.28 -2.25 -15.99
C PRO A 92 14.37 -2.16 -14.93
N ALA A 93 14.69 -0.96 -14.42
CA ALA A 93 15.68 -0.81 -13.36
C ALA A 93 15.11 -1.19 -11.99
N LEU A 94 13.82 -0.93 -11.78
CA LEU A 94 13.09 -1.35 -10.58
C LEU A 94 12.83 -2.86 -10.57
N GLY A 95 12.40 -3.41 -11.71
CA GLY A 95 12.01 -4.81 -11.82
C GLY A 95 10.81 -5.18 -10.96
N TYR A 96 10.77 -6.43 -10.49
CA TYR A 96 9.75 -6.92 -9.57
C TYR A 96 10.37 -7.26 -8.22
N VAL A 97 9.76 -6.74 -7.15
CA VAL A 97 10.07 -7.12 -5.77
C VAL A 97 8.86 -7.86 -5.19
N GLN A 98 9.14 -8.96 -4.49
CA GLN A 98 8.12 -9.76 -3.84
C GLN A 98 7.24 -8.89 -2.92
N GLY A 99 5.92 -9.02 -3.06
CA GLY A 99 4.93 -8.24 -2.34
C GLY A 99 4.12 -7.30 -3.24
N MET A 100 4.68 -6.87 -4.38
CA MET A 100 3.99 -6.02 -5.35
C MET A 100 2.72 -6.68 -5.94
N ASN A 101 2.73 -8.01 -6.05
CA ASN A 101 1.60 -8.83 -6.51
C ASN A 101 0.31 -8.60 -5.71
N TYR A 102 0.39 -8.38 -4.39
CA TYR A 102 -0.80 -8.21 -3.56
C TYR A 102 -1.49 -6.87 -3.83
N ILE A 103 -0.71 -5.79 -3.99
CA ILE A 103 -1.25 -4.47 -4.36
C ILE A 103 -1.88 -4.54 -5.74
N ALA A 104 -1.15 -5.08 -6.73
CA ALA A 104 -1.63 -5.22 -8.10
C ALA A 104 -2.91 -6.07 -8.19
N ALA A 105 -2.98 -7.17 -7.42
CA ALA A 105 -4.17 -8.02 -7.37
C ALA A 105 -5.38 -7.30 -6.79
N CYS A 106 -5.20 -6.52 -5.72
CA CYS A 106 -6.30 -5.72 -5.16
C CYS A 106 -6.82 -4.69 -6.16
N LEU A 107 -5.93 -3.98 -6.85
CA LEU A 107 -6.33 -3.02 -7.89
C LEU A 107 -7.06 -3.71 -9.05
N LEU A 108 -6.49 -4.80 -9.57
CA LEU A 108 -7.06 -5.60 -10.65
C LEU A 108 -8.42 -6.20 -10.26
N TYR A 109 -8.63 -6.50 -8.98
CA TYR A 109 -9.92 -6.98 -8.53
C TYR A 109 -11.04 -5.94 -8.77
N HIS A 110 -10.74 -4.64 -8.88
CA HIS A 110 -11.76 -3.60 -9.09
C HIS A 110 -11.72 -2.94 -10.48
N CYS A 111 -10.68 -3.20 -11.26
CA CYS A 111 -10.42 -2.47 -12.49
C CYS A 111 -10.21 -3.43 -13.66
N LYS A 112 -10.49 -2.94 -14.88
CA LYS A 112 -9.95 -3.58 -16.08
C LYS A 112 -8.41 -3.55 -16.05
N GLU A 113 -7.80 -4.39 -16.87
CA GLU A 113 -6.36 -4.65 -16.88
C GLU A 113 -5.50 -3.37 -16.99
N SER A 114 -5.79 -2.52 -17.97
CA SER A 114 -5.05 -1.28 -18.23
C SER A 114 -5.19 -0.28 -17.09
N ASP A 115 -6.40 -0.12 -16.56
CA ASP A 115 -6.69 0.78 -15.44
C ASP A 115 -5.95 0.36 -14.16
N ALA A 116 -5.91 -0.95 -13.86
CA ALA A 116 -5.18 -1.48 -12.71
C ALA A 116 -3.67 -1.16 -12.79
N PHE A 117 -3.09 -1.24 -13.99
CA PHE A 117 -1.70 -0.86 -14.22
C PHE A 117 -1.45 0.62 -13.95
N TRP A 118 -2.32 1.51 -14.43
CA TRP A 118 -2.14 2.95 -14.20
C TRP A 118 -2.30 3.36 -12.74
N LEU A 119 -3.26 2.77 -12.03
CA LEU A 119 -3.38 2.96 -10.58
C LEU A 119 -2.16 2.45 -9.81
N LEU A 120 -1.54 1.35 -10.28
CA LEU A 120 -0.29 0.85 -9.69
C LEU A 120 0.86 1.84 -9.91
N LEU A 121 0.99 2.41 -11.12
CA LEU A 121 2.00 3.45 -11.39
C LEU A 121 1.78 4.69 -10.53
N ARG A 122 0.53 5.12 -10.36
CA ARG A 122 0.18 6.22 -9.45
C ARG A 122 0.66 5.95 -8.03
N LEU A 123 0.41 4.76 -7.48
CA LEU A 123 0.93 4.41 -6.15
C LEU A 123 2.46 4.52 -6.11
N PHE A 124 3.14 4.04 -7.16
CA PHE A 124 4.60 4.01 -7.22
C PHE A 124 5.23 5.40 -7.28
N TYR A 125 4.66 6.29 -8.08
CA TYR A 125 5.28 7.59 -8.37
C TYR A 125 4.61 8.74 -7.60
N ASP A 126 3.28 8.89 -7.67
CA ASP A 126 2.57 9.99 -7.02
C ASP A 126 2.60 9.86 -5.48
N TYR A 127 2.60 8.63 -4.95
CA TYR A 127 2.76 8.38 -3.51
C TYR A 127 4.18 7.94 -3.13
N ASN A 128 5.12 8.03 -4.07
CA ASN A 128 6.52 7.70 -3.87
C ASN A 128 6.78 6.27 -3.31
N LEU A 129 5.84 5.34 -3.48
CA LEU A 129 5.95 3.96 -3.01
C LEU A 129 7.15 3.23 -3.65
N VAL A 130 7.61 3.67 -4.84
CA VAL A 130 8.78 3.13 -5.53
C VAL A 130 10.04 3.10 -4.64
N GLN A 131 10.20 4.08 -3.75
CA GLN A 131 11.36 4.18 -2.84
C GLN A 131 11.44 2.99 -1.88
N ASN A 132 10.33 2.33 -1.59
CA ASN A 132 10.30 1.16 -0.71
C ASN A 132 10.94 -0.07 -1.37
N TYR A 133 11.07 -0.08 -2.70
CA TYR A 133 11.55 -1.22 -3.46
C TYR A 133 12.93 -0.98 -4.09
N LEU A 134 13.49 0.23 -3.98
CA LEU A 134 14.84 0.52 -4.47
C LEU A 134 15.90 -0.27 -3.67
N PRO A 135 17.08 -0.52 -4.26
CA PRO A 135 18.20 -1.13 -3.54
C PRO A 135 18.48 -0.39 -2.23
N ARG A 136 18.74 -1.15 -1.15
CA ARG A 136 18.89 -0.65 0.23
C ARG A 136 17.61 -0.13 0.90
N LEU A 137 16.46 -0.19 0.23
CA LEU A 137 15.13 0.11 0.77
C LEU A 137 15.03 1.50 1.45
N PRO A 138 15.49 2.59 0.80
CA PRO A 138 15.54 3.92 1.42
C PRO A 138 14.17 4.42 1.87
N GLY A 139 13.09 4.09 1.14
CA GLY A 139 11.74 4.43 1.56
C GLY A 139 11.32 3.69 2.84
N LEU A 140 11.67 2.40 2.96
CA LEU A 140 11.40 1.63 4.17
C LEU A 140 12.16 2.15 5.39
N GLU A 141 13.41 2.55 5.22
CA GLU A 141 14.21 3.19 6.28
C GLU A 141 13.52 4.48 6.77
N LYS A 142 13.11 5.34 5.83
CA LYS A 142 12.34 6.56 6.14
C LYS A 142 11.05 6.25 6.90
N HIS A 143 10.24 5.32 6.41
CA HIS A 143 9.00 4.91 7.08
C HIS A 143 9.24 4.33 8.47
N SER A 144 10.32 3.56 8.65
CA SER A 144 10.68 2.98 9.94
C SER A 144 11.01 4.04 10.98
N HIS A 145 11.74 5.09 10.61
CA HIS A 145 12.02 6.22 11.51
C HIS A 145 10.76 7.00 11.90
N VAL A 146 9.85 7.24 10.94
CA VAL A 146 8.58 7.92 11.25
C VAL A 146 7.74 7.08 12.22
N LEU A 147 7.63 5.77 11.97
CA LEU A 147 6.88 4.86 12.83
C LEU A 147 7.50 4.71 14.23
N GLU A 148 8.82 4.61 14.33
CA GLU A 148 9.53 4.61 15.61
C GLU A 148 9.23 5.86 16.41
N TYR A 149 9.28 7.02 15.77
CA TYR A 149 8.93 8.28 16.39
C TYR A 149 7.48 8.30 16.89
N LEU A 150 6.53 7.87 16.06
CA LEU A 150 5.12 7.80 16.43
C LEU A 150 4.85 6.82 17.57
N LEU A 151 5.59 5.70 17.62
CA LEU A 151 5.54 4.76 18.74
C LEU A 151 5.97 5.43 20.05
N ILE A 152 7.08 6.18 20.06
CA ILE A 152 7.55 6.86 21.27
C ILE A 152 6.52 7.90 21.76
N GLU A 153 5.87 8.61 20.83
CA GLU A 153 4.90 9.66 21.17
C GLU A 153 3.57 9.09 21.67
N HIS A 154 3.03 8.09 20.96
CA HIS A 154 1.65 7.63 21.17
C HIS A 154 1.56 6.37 22.03
N LEU A 155 2.59 5.51 21.98
CA LEU A 155 2.61 4.21 22.65
C LEU A 155 3.95 3.99 23.38
N PRO A 156 4.38 4.91 24.28
CA PRO A 156 5.71 4.88 24.89
C PRO A 156 5.99 3.57 25.64
N ASP A 157 5.00 3.02 26.35
CA ASP A 157 5.17 1.73 27.06
C ASP A 157 5.47 0.58 26.09
N LEU A 158 4.83 0.60 24.91
CA LEU A 158 5.03 -0.41 23.88
C LEU A 158 6.40 -0.26 23.23
N PHE A 159 6.82 0.99 22.97
CA PHE A 159 8.17 1.28 22.47
C PHE A 159 9.25 0.78 23.42
N GLU A 160 9.15 1.09 24.72
CA GLU A 160 10.10 0.60 25.72
C GLU A 160 10.09 -0.93 25.80
N HIS A 161 8.91 -1.54 25.70
CA HIS A 161 8.79 -2.99 25.67
C HIS A 161 9.47 -3.63 24.46
N PHE A 162 9.31 -3.05 23.28
CA PHE A 162 10.02 -3.48 22.07
C PHE A 162 11.53 -3.34 22.22
N ASN A 163 12.03 -2.21 22.76
CA ASN A 163 13.46 -2.01 23.00
C ASN A 163 14.04 -3.04 23.96
N ARG A 164 13.35 -3.35 25.07
CA ARG A 164 13.79 -4.39 26.02
C ARG A 164 13.89 -5.76 25.37
N ASN A 165 13.02 -6.04 24.39
CA ASN A 165 12.96 -7.31 23.65
C ASN A 165 13.77 -7.30 22.34
N GLY A 166 14.56 -6.25 22.07
CA GLY A 166 15.39 -6.12 20.87
C GLY A 166 14.59 -6.03 19.56
N ILE A 167 13.34 -5.61 19.62
CA ILE A 167 12.46 -5.47 18.45
C ILE A 167 12.64 -4.08 17.85
N ILE A 168 13.12 -4.02 16.61
CA ILE A 168 13.17 -2.80 15.82
C ILE A 168 11.98 -2.73 14.87
N VAL A 169 11.53 -1.51 14.54
CA VAL A 169 10.35 -1.27 13.69
C VAL A 169 10.40 -2.03 12.36
N GLN A 170 11.59 -2.07 11.74
CA GLN A 170 11.77 -2.71 10.44
C GLN A 170 11.41 -4.22 10.46
N MET A 171 11.52 -4.90 11.61
CA MET A 171 11.19 -6.33 11.72
C MET A 171 9.72 -6.64 11.43
N PHE A 172 8.80 -5.72 11.74
CA PHE A 172 7.37 -5.90 11.49
C PHE A 172 6.83 -4.99 10.39
N ALA A 173 7.38 -3.78 10.23
CA ALA A 173 6.87 -2.79 9.28
C ALA A 173 7.25 -3.08 7.82
N THR A 174 8.26 -3.92 7.56
CA THR A 174 8.73 -4.25 6.21
C THR A 174 7.59 -4.76 5.33
N GLU A 175 6.86 -5.80 5.77
CA GLU A 175 5.74 -6.32 4.99
C GLU A 175 4.64 -5.27 4.81
N TRP A 176 4.34 -4.51 5.87
CA TRP A 176 3.26 -3.51 5.84
C TRP A 176 3.52 -2.43 4.82
N CYS A 177 4.74 -1.88 4.77
CA CYS A 177 5.13 -0.82 3.84
C CYS A 177 5.28 -1.33 2.41
N LEU A 178 5.80 -2.55 2.23
CA LEU A 178 6.00 -3.15 0.90
C LEU A 178 4.70 -3.65 0.26
N THR A 179 3.66 -3.91 1.04
CA THR A 179 2.39 -4.41 0.49
C THR A 179 1.22 -3.47 0.73
N LEU A 180 1.42 -2.31 1.38
CA LEU A 180 0.34 -1.43 1.82
C LEU A 180 -0.75 -2.23 2.57
N PHE A 181 -0.33 -3.13 3.47
CA PHE A 181 -1.18 -4.10 4.18
C PHE A 181 -1.97 -5.11 3.31
N THR A 182 -1.90 -5.05 1.98
CA THR A 182 -2.72 -5.90 1.09
C THR A 182 -2.35 -7.38 1.16
N SER A 183 -1.15 -7.74 1.61
CA SER A 183 -0.80 -9.14 1.88
C SER A 183 -1.42 -9.70 3.16
N LEU A 184 -1.94 -8.82 4.01
CA LEU A 184 -2.51 -9.15 5.32
C LEU A 184 -4.02 -9.03 5.34
N LEU A 185 -4.60 -8.13 4.55
CA LEU A 185 -6.03 -7.89 4.50
C LEU A 185 -6.71 -8.77 3.45
N SER A 186 -7.98 -9.11 3.69
CA SER A 186 -8.84 -9.69 2.64
C SER A 186 -9.00 -8.71 1.48
N LEU A 187 -9.45 -9.18 0.31
CA LEU A 187 -9.73 -8.30 -0.84
C LEU A 187 -10.70 -7.17 -0.46
N GLU A 188 -11.78 -7.47 0.26
CA GLU A 188 -12.77 -6.47 0.70
C GLU A 188 -12.15 -5.39 1.61
N ASN A 189 -11.34 -5.80 2.59
CA ASN A 189 -10.69 -4.88 3.51
C ASN A 189 -9.56 -4.09 2.83
N SER A 190 -8.86 -4.71 1.88
CA SER A 190 -7.88 -4.05 1.03
C SER A 190 -8.53 -2.95 0.18
N SER A 191 -9.75 -3.14 -0.33
CA SER A 191 -10.47 -2.09 -1.06
C SER A 191 -10.72 -0.86 -0.20
N PHE A 192 -11.14 -1.05 1.06
CA PHE A 192 -11.33 0.05 2.00
C PHE A 192 -10.01 0.74 2.32
N PHE A 193 -8.97 -0.03 2.65
CA PHE A 193 -7.64 0.49 2.96
C PHE A 193 -7.08 1.31 1.80
N LEU A 194 -7.06 0.75 0.58
CA LEU A 194 -6.55 1.43 -0.61
C LEU A 194 -7.39 2.66 -0.96
N THR A 195 -8.71 2.64 -0.75
CA THR A 195 -9.54 3.85 -0.93
C THR A 195 -9.08 4.97 0.00
N LYS A 196 -8.85 4.67 1.28
CA LYS A 196 -8.35 5.65 2.24
C LYS A 196 -6.91 6.07 1.96
N PHE A 197 -6.08 5.15 1.46
CA PHE A 197 -4.73 5.48 1.02
C PHE A 197 -4.73 6.36 -0.23
N PHE A 198 -5.63 6.17 -1.20
CA PHE A 198 -5.77 7.10 -2.32
C PHE A 198 -6.34 8.47 -1.91
N GLU A 199 -7.08 8.54 -0.80
CA GLU A 199 -7.61 9.82 -0.28
C GLU A 199 -6.57 10.58 0.54
N PHE A 200 -5.71 9.89 1.29
CA PHE A 200 -4.87 10.51 2.33
C PHE A 200 -3.39 10.12 2.26
N GLY A 201 -3.02 9.11 1.47
CA GLY A 201 -1.66 8.61 1.35
C GLY A 201 -1.08 8.03 2.64
N TRP A 202 0.23 8.22 2.81
CA TRP A 202 1.01 7.71 3.94
C TRP A 202 0.54 8.22 5.30
N VAL A 203 -0.17 9.35 5.32
CA VAL A 203 -0.88 9.86 6.51
C VAL A 203 -1.76 8.81 7.14
N PHE A 204 -2.65 8.27 6.31
CA PHE A 204 -3.60 7.27 6.73
C PHE A 204 -2.86 5.99 7.09
N PHE A 205 -1.83 5.62 6.33
CA PHE A 205 -0.99 4.46 6.64
C PHE A 205 -0.41 4.52 8.05
N TYR A 206 0.22 5.63 8.44
CA TYR A 206 0.83 5.74 9.77
C TYR A 206 -0.22 5.75 10.90
N LYS A 207 -1.35 6.45 10.70
CA LYS A 207 -2.48 6.41 11.64
C LYS A 207 -3.00 4.98 11.83
N PHE A 208 -3.13 4.26 10.73
CA PHE A 208 -3.56 2.87 10.72
C PHE A 208 -2.60 1.98 11.50
N VAL A 209 -1.28 2.12 11.28
CA VAL A 209 -0.26 1.36 12.03
C VAL A 209 -0.36 1.61 13.53
N ILE A 210 -0.46 2.87 13.97
CA ILE A 210 -0.54 3.20 15.40
C ILE A 210 -1.82 2.64 16.02
N GLU A 211 -2.95 2.72 15.32
CA GLU A 211 -4.20 2.11 15.80
C GLU A 211 -4.10 0.58 15.93
N VAL A 212 -3.50 -0.09 14.94
CA VAL A 212 -3.25 -1.54 15.00
C VAL A 212 -2.42 -1.87 16.25
N LEU A 213 -1.34 -1.14 16.48
CA LEU A 213 -0.43 -1.37 17.59
C LEU A 213 -1.09 -1.06 18.95
N ASP A 214 -1.87 0.02 19.05
CA ASP A 214 -2.60 0.38 20.28
C ASP A 214 -3.58 -0.72 20.70
N ARG A 215 -4.32 -1.28 19.74
CA ARG A 215 -5.26 -2.38 20.05
C ARG A 215 -4.60 -3.70 20.40
N LEU A 216 -3.39 -3.93 19.89
CA LEU A 216 -2.60 -5.11 20.23
C LEU A 216 -1.76 -4.90 21.50
N LYS A 217 -1.61 -3.65 21.97
CA LYS A 217 -0.72 -3.23 23.06
C LYS A 217 -0.88 -4.11 24.29
N ASP A 218 -2.11 -4.26 24.80
CA ASP A 218 -2.36 -5.02 26.03
C ASP A 218 -1.93 -6.49 25.91
N LYS A 219 -2.07 -7.10 24.72
CA LYS A 219 -1.62 -8.48 24.48
C LYS A 219 -0.11 -8.56 24.35
N ILE A 220 0.49 -7.61 23.66
CA ILE A 220 1.94 -7.58 23.42
C ILE A 220 2.70 -7.35 24.73
N LEU A 221 2.22 -6.46 25.59
CA LEU A 221 2.87 -6.16 26.88
C LEU A 221 2.87 -7.32 27.87
N LEU A 222 2.07 -8.36 27.65
CA LEU A 222 2.04 -9.57 28.48
C LEU A 222 3.08 -10.62 28.07
N ILE A 223 3.83 -10.37 27.00
CA ILE A 223 4.73 -11.36 26.38
C ILE A 223 6.14 -10.78 26.30
N ASP A 224 7.12 -11.51 26.80
CA ASP A 224 8.55 -11.14 26.75
C ASP A 224 9.36 -11.98 25.76
N ASN A 225 8.68 -12.79 24.93
CA ASN A 225 9.33 -13.55 23.87
C ASN A 225 9.25 -12.77 22.54
N THR A 226 10.41 -12.37 22.02
CA THR A 226 10.55 -11.61 20.76
C THR A 226 9.79 -12.25 19.59
N MET A 227 9.87 -13.57 19.41
CA MET A 227 9.22 -14.26 18.29
C MET A 227 7.71 -14.30 18.45
N GLU A 228 7.21 -14.55 19.66
CA GLU A 228 5.77 -14.53 19.95
C GLU A 228 5.17 -13.14 19.77
N ILE A 229 5.90 -12.08 20.17
CA ILE A 229 5.50 -10.70 19.90
C ILE A 229 5.39 -10.45 18.39
N LEU A 230 6.42 -10.82 17.61
CA LEU A 230 6.39 -10.67 16.15
C LEU A 230 5.28 -11.50 15.51
N ASP A 231 4.97 -12.68 16.06
CA ASP A 231 3.87 -13.52 15.59
C ASP A 231 2.49 -12.93 15.92
N ILE A 232 2.35 -12.12 16.97
CA ILE A 232 1.14 -11.33 17.27
C ILE A 232 0.97 -10.11 16.35
N LEU A 233 2.04 -9.67 15.69
CA LEU A 233 1.97 -8.61 14.68
C LEU A 233 1.61 -9.16 13.28
N LYS A 234 1.83 -10.46 13.04
CA LYS A 234 1.41 -11.20 11.82
C LYS A 234 -0.08 -11.57 11.67
N PRO A 235 -0.96 -11.71 12.70
CA PRO A 235 -2.31 -12.27 12.59
C PRO A 235 -3.32 -11.36 11.89
N ILE A 236 -2.91 -10.18 11.41
CA ILE A 236 -3.75 -9.39 10.49
C ILE A 236 -4.19 -10.27 9.30
N ARG A 237 -3.37 -11.27 8.91
CA ARG A 237 -3.68 -12.31 7.91
C ARG A 237 -4.94 -13.15 8.15
N ALA A 238 -5.48 -13.22 9.38
CA ALA A 238 -6.41 -14.28 9.77
C ALA A 238 -7.81 -13.82 10.23
N THR A 239 -8.23 -12.57 9.97
CA THR A 239 -9.61 -12.14 10.26
C THR A 239 -10.39 -11.82 8.99
N SER A 240 -10.90 -12.88 8.37
CA SER A 240 -12.04 -12.82 7.44
C SER A 240 -13.39 -12.62 8.17
N THR A 241 -13.38 -12.04 9.36
CA THR A 241 -14.53 -12.03 10.26
C THR A 241 -14.73 -10.64 10.81
N LYS A 242 -15.98 -10.19 10.80
CA LYS A 242 -16.61 -9.04 11.47
C LYS A 242 -15.70 -8.09 12.28
N ALA A 243 -14.82 -8.61 13.15
CA ALA A 243 -13.76 -7.88 13.85
C ALA A 243 -12.85 -7.02 12.95
N ALA A 244 -12.40 -7.47 11.78
CA ALA A 244 -11.58 -6.62 10.89
C ALA A 244 -12.40 -5.48 10.27
N ASN A 245 -13.65 -5.77 9.88
CA ASN A 245 -14.57 -4.77 9.34
C ASN A 245 -15.02 -3.79 10.45
N GLU A 246 -15.16 -4.26 11.68
CA GLU A 246 -15.49 -3.47 12.87
C GLU A 246 -14.27 -2.66 13.35
N PHE A 247 -13.06 -3.19 13.22
CA PHE A 247 -11.80 -2.47 13.40
C PHE A 247 -11.68 -1.32 12.39
N LEU A 248 -11.94 -1.58 11.10
CA LEU A 248 -11.93 -0.55 10.05
C LEU A 248 -13.08 0.46 10.17
N LYS A 249 -14.27 0.05 10.64
CA LYS A 249 -15.43 0.93 10.85
C LYS A 249 -15.33 1.77 12.12
N ASN A 250 -14.71 1.23 13.18
CA ASN A 250 -14.53 1.89 14.47
C ASN A 250 -13.13 2.51 14.60
N LEU A 251 -12.38 2.58 13.50
CA LEU A 251 -11.25 3.48 13.32
C LEU A 251 -11.82 4.91 13.29
N GLU A 252 -12.25 5.41 14.45
CA GLU A 252 -12.33 6.85 14.66
C GLU A 252 -10.88 7.34 14.53
N MET A 253 -10.55 7.85 13.35
CA MET A 253 -9.22 8.43 13.12
C MET A 253 -9.03 9.50 14.18
N TYR A 254 -8.19 9.21 15.18
CA TYR A 254 -7.90 10.17 16.24
C TYR A 254 -7.57 11.52 15.62
N GLU A 255 -8.41 12.53 15.90
CA GLU A 255 -8.10 13.94 15.63
C GLU A 255 -6.76 14.35 16.28
N LYS A 256 -6.27 13.56 17.25
CA LYS A 256 -5.03 13.83 17.98
C LYS A 256 -3.78 13.80 17.09
N LEU A 257 -3.72 12.96 16.06
CA LEU A 257 -2.55 12.89 15.16
C LEU A 257 -2.75 13.82 13.95
N THR A 258 -2.05 14.95 13.97
CA THR A 258 -2.02 15.96 12.89
C THR A 258 -0.59 16.11 12.36
N TRP A 259 -0.45 16.44 11.08
CA TRP A 259 0.88 16.61 10.43
C TRP A 259 1.76 17.63 11.12
N LYS A 260 1.15 18.74 11.55
CA LYS A 260 1.82 19.77 12.33
C LYS A 260 2.49 19.21 13.58
N LYS A 261 1.92 18.19 14.22
CA LYS A 261 2.55 17.52 15.37
C LYS A 261 3.66 16.58 14.93
N VAL A 262 3.43 15.75 13.90
CA VAL A 262 4.42 14.80 13.38
C VAL A 262 5.69 15.51 12.93
N VAL A 263 5.56 16.55 12.08
CA VAL A 263 6.70 17.35 11.59
C VAL A 263 7.39 18.09 12.73
N LYS A 264 6.63 18.77 13.61
CA LYS A 264 7.21 19.51 14.74
C LYS A 264 8.11 18.62 15.59
N ILE A 265 7.68 17.39 15.85
CA ILE A 265 8.43 16.52 16.76
C ILE A 265 9.59 15.83 16.03
N ALA A 266 9.46 15.51 14.74
CA ALA A 266 10.60 15.11 13.92
C ALA A 266 11.73 16.17 13.93
N CYS A 267 11.37 17.46 13.80
CA CYS A 267 12.32 18.57 13.94
C CYS A 267 12.91 18.67 15.35
N LEU A 268 12.09 18.58 16.42
CA LEU A 268 12.55 18.69 17.81
C LEU A 268 13.52 17.58 18.19
N ARG A 269 13.33 16.38 17.66
CA ARG A 269 14.20 15.23 17.94
C ARG A 269 15.42 15.16 17.03
N LYS A 270 15.65 16.18 16.19
CA LYS A 270 16.77 16.28 15.24
C LYS A 270 16.90 15.03 14.37
N ILE A 271 15.75 14.50 13.93
CA ILE A 271 15.74 13.39 12.98
C ILE A 271 16.37 13.90 11.68
N ASN A 272 17.08 13.01 10.98
CA ASN A 272 17.69 13.23 9.68
C ASN A 272 16.87 14.23 8.84
N GLU A 273 17.51 15.31 8.39
CA GLU A 273 16.91 16.40 7.63
C GLU A 273 16.19 15.90 6.37
N GLU A 274 16.65 14.80 5.76
CA GLU A 274 15.98 14.17 4.63
C GLU A 274 14.63 13.54 5.00
N VAL A 275 14.48 13.03 6.22
CA VAL A 275 13.19 12.49 6.71
C VAL A 275 12.24 13.66 6.97
N VAL A 276 12.73 14.74 7.59
CA VAL A 276 11.94 15.94 7.82
C VAL A 276 11.48 16.55 6.49
N ASN A 277 12.38 16.68 5.52
CA ASN A 277 12.05 17.21 4.19
C ASN A 277 11.09 16.29 3.45
N TYR A 278 11.30 14.96 3.49
CA TYR A 278 10.34 14.00 2.94
C TYR A 278 8.95 14.17 3.57
N LEU A 279 8.88 14.34 4.89
CA LEU A 279 7.63 14.62 5.59
C LEU A 279 7.03 15.97 5.13
N CYS A 280 7.81 17.04 5.01
CA CYS A 280 7.28 18.33 4.54
C CYS A 280 6.79 18.23 3.08
N GLU A 281 7.60 17.72 2.15
CA GLU A 281 7.28 17.63 0.72
C GLU A 281 6.04 16.77 0.41
N ASN A 282 5.89 15.63 1.11
CA ASN A 282 4.79 14.70 0.83
C ASN A 282 3.52 15.03 1.63
N PHE A 283 3.57 15.94 2.61
CA PHE A 283 2.42 16.24 3.49
C PHE A 283 2.05 17.74 3.60
N GLU A 284 2.88 18.69 3.12
CA GLU A 284 2.48 20.10 2.94
C GLU A 284 1.45 20.25 1.80
N ALA A 285 1.60 19.49 0.71
CA ALA A 285 0.62 19.44 -0.37
C ALA A 285 -0.79 19.08 0.11
N PHE A 286 -0.92 18.24 1.16
CA PHE A 286 -2.21 17.82 1.70
C PHE A 286 -2.89 18.86 2.60
N THR A 287 -2.12 19.68 3.32
CA THR A 287 -2.70 20.80 4.10
C THR A 287 -3.11 21.97 3.20
N GLN A 288 -2.41 22.16 2.07
CA GLN A 288 -2.85 23.05 1.01
C GLN A 288 -4.09 22.48 0.30
N LEU A 289 -4.16 21.19 -0.04
CA LEU A 289 -5.36 20.57 -0.64
C LEU A 289 -6.60 20.55 0.28
N GLU A 290 -6.45 20.46 1.60
CA GLU A 290 -7.59 20.67 2.54
C GLU A 290 -8.10 22.12 2.55
N HIS A 291 -7.25 23.09 2.18
CA HIS A 291 -7.61 24.49 2.01
C HIS A 291 -8.05 24.84 0.57
N GLU A 292 -7.47 24.20 -0.46
CA GLU A 292 -7.69 24.41 -1.90
C GLU A 292 -8.81 23.52 -2.46
N SER A 293 -9.24 22.48 -1.77
CA SER A 293 -10.52 21.79 -2.08
C SER A 293 -11.75 22.67 -1.80
N LYS A 294 -11.55 23.89 -1.28
CA LYS A 294 -12.53 24.97 -1.30
C LYS A 294 -12.30 25.99 -2.43
N ASP A 295 -11.12 26.04 -3.02
CA ASP A 295 -10.72 27.05 -3.98
C ASP A 295 -9.74 26.48 -5.03
N HIS A 296 -10.23 26.36 -6.27
CA HIS A 296 -9.44 26.30 -7.51
C HIS A 296 -8.96 24.94 -8.03
N CYS A 297 -9.90 24.32 -8.73
CA CYS A 297 -9.65 23.67 -10.02
C CYS A 297 -8.95 24.67 -10.98
N ASN A 298 -7.64 24.51 -11.22
CA ASN A 298 -6.92 24.79 -12.48
C ASN A 298 -5.40 24.87 -12.24
N ASP A 299 -4.66 24.32 -13.20
CA ASP A 299 -3.23 24.56 -13.46
C ASP A 299 -2.21 23.78 -12.63
N MET A 300 -1.82 22.60 -13.12
CA MET A 300 -0.40 22.22 -13.26
C MET A 300 -0.21 20.87 -13.95
N TYR A 301 0.15 20.87 -15.23
CA TYR A 301 1.01 19.84 -15.84
C TYR A 301 1.78 20.47 -17.01
N ILE A 302 3.02 20.85 -16.76
CA ILE A 302 4.05 20.93 -17.80
C ILE A 302 5.32 20.30 -17.22
N MET A 303 5.74 19.20 -17.86
CA MET A 303 7.12 18.79 -18.18
C MET A 303 7.37 17.30 -17.91
N PRO A 304 8.28 16.65 -18.67
CA PRO A 304 8.55 16.75 -20.11
C PRO A 304 8.12 15.49 -20.88
#